data_AF-A0A4Q3KFZ2-F1
#
_entry.id   AF-A0A4Q3KFZ2-F1
#
_cell.length_a   1.000
_cell.length_b   1.000
_cell.length_c   1.000
_cell.angle_alpha   90.00
_cell.angle_beta   90.00
_cell.angle_gamma   90.00
#
_symmetry.space_group_name_H-M   'P 1'
#
loop_
_entity.id
_entity.type
_entity.pdbx_description
1 polymer ?
#
loop_
_entity_poly.entity_id
_entity_poly.type
_entity_poly.pdbx_seq_one_letter_code
_entity_poly.pdbx_strand_id
1 'polypeptide(L)'
;MAAPHTCWRCQHARDRRSHRPAVHRAGCGRHWRQRCAAGVAVPRAGSHWPGRLRCRAAGCRMKAELLQRVEAAQQHATAHGHVGVFLTITLPSRFHALSGGKFNVYWTGATPKDAQHWISRIWASTRASLARKGIDVYGWRMVEPHTDGTPHWHVLAFVHSHPAADVLATAIARHLSADDGRGRPGCPGRPGEVYFRLVETSAAGLVAKYIEKNSDHRMRAWVNTWGIRPFCRFGAVKGGVSL
;
A
#
# COMPACT_ATOMS: atom_id res chain seq x y z
N MET A 1 11.37 -0.11 15.62
CA MET A 1 11.28 -1.57 15.36
C MET A 1 10.05 -1.81 14.50
N ALA A 2 10.20 -2.35 13.29
CA ALA A 2 9.06 -2.58 12.39
C ALA A 2 8.29 -3.83 12.83
N ALA A 3 7.01 -3.69 13.16
CA ALA A 3 6.15 -4.83 13.47
C ALA A 3 5.99 -5.75 12.24
N PRO A 4 5.98 -7.08 12.44
CA PRO A 4 5.89 -8.05 11.34
C PRO A 4 4.58 -7.93 10.56
N HIS A 5 4.68 -8.13 9.25
CA HIS A 5 3.56 -8.15 8.31
C HIS A 5 2.58 -9.26 8.72
N THR A 6 1.40 -8.90 9.21
CA THR A 6 0.33 -9.85 9.51
C THR A 6 -0.81 -9.61 8.54
N CYS A 7 -1.30 -10.70 7.92
CA CYS A 7 -2.49 -10.67 7.09
C CYS A 7 -3.71 -10.26 7.94
N TRP A 8 -4.63 -9.46 7.38
CA TRP A 8 -5.84 -8.97 8.06
C TRP A 8 -6.64 -10.10 8.74
N ARG A 9 -6.71 -11.27 8.10
CA ARG A 9 -7.38 -12.47 8.63
C ARG A 9 -6.73 -12.98 9.92
N CYS A 10 -5.42 -12.81 10.07
CA CYS A 10 -4.67 -13.21 11.26
C CYS A 10 -4.80 -12.22 12.42
N GLN A 11 -5.08 -10.93 12.16
CA GLN A 11 -5.33 -9.94 13.20
C GLN A 11 -6.70 -10.17 13.86
N HIS A 12 -7.78 -10.31 13.08
CA HIS A 12 -9.11 -10.58 13.64
C HIS A 12 -9.27 -11.97 14.27
N ALA A 13 -8.42 -12.93 13.91
CA ALA A 13 -8.37 -14.24 14.57
C ALA A 13 -7.76 -14.17 15.99
N ARG A 14 -6.93 -13.16 16.28
CA ARG A 14 -6.30 -12.95 17.59
C ARG A 14 -7.25 -12.28 18.58
N ASP A 15 -8.11 -11.37 18.12
CA ASP A 15 -9.09 -10.69 18.97
C ASP A 15 -10.19 -11.60 19.54
N ARG A 16 -10.32 -12.84 19.05
CA ARG A 16 -11.28 -13.83 19.57
C ARG A 16 -10.72 -14.79 20.61
N ARG A 17 -9.46 -14.67 21.01
CA ARG A 17 -8.84 -15.54 22.03
C ARG A 17 -8.14 -14.73 23.13
N SER A 18 -8.92 -14.00 23.92
CA SER A 18 -8.48 -13.53 25.22
C SER A 18 -8.67 -14.63 26.26
N HIS A 19 -7.58 -15.34 26.60
CA HIS A 19 -7.20 -15.77 27.97
C HIS A 19 -6.19 -16.95 27.96
N ARG A 20 -4.90 -16.63 28.12
CA ARG A 20 -3.92 -17.22 29.07
C ARG A 20 -2.48 -16.87 28.65
N PRO A 21 -1.56 -16.60 29.59
CA PRO A 21 -0.17 -16.28 29.28
C PRO A 21 0.65 -17.56 29.13
N ALA A 22 1.51 -17.64 28.13
CA ALA A 22 2.55 -18.65 28.06
C ALA A 22 3.89 -17.98 27.70
N VAL A 23 4.80 -18.08 28.66
CA VAL A 23 6.22 -17.78 28.60
C VAL A 23 6.89 -18.76 27.64
N HIS A 24 7.79 -18.30 26.76
CA HIS A 24 9.01 -19.07 26.44
C HIS A 24 10.07 -18.16 25.80
N ARG A 25 11.26 -18.20 26.43
CA ARG A 25 12.53 -17.63 25.98
C ARG A 25 13.19 -18.53 24.91
N ALA A 26 14.05 -17.84 24.14
CA ALA A 26 15.29 -18.30 23.52
C ALA A 26 15.24 -19.03 22.15
N GLY A 27 15.76 -18.33 21.14
CA GLY A 27 17.08 -18.70 20.59
C GLY A 27 17.12 -19.45 19.26
N CYS A 28 17.17 -18.71 18.14
CA CYS A 28 18.14 -19.00 17.08
C CYS A 28 18.48 -17.71 16.35
N GLY A 29 19.74 -17.29 16.46
CA GLY A 29 20.26 -16.08 15.85
C GLY A 29 21.22 -16.38 14.70
N ARG A 30 21.70 -15.27 14.14
CA ARG A 30 22.95 -15.11 13.39
C ARG A 30 22.89 -15.46 11.90
N HIS A 31 22.41 -14.49 11.12
CA HIS A 31 23.13 -13.86 9.99
C HIS A 31 22.40 -12.54 9.67
N TRP A 32 23.06 -11.54 9.08
CA TRP A 32 22.60 -10.14 8.90
C TRP A 32 22.95 -9.16 10.03
N ARG A 33 24.21 -9.18 10.48
CA ARG A 33 24.90 -7.95 10.88
C ARG A 33 25.99 -7.70 9.83
N GLN A 34 25.85 -6.62 9.06
CA GLN A 34 26.92 -5.69 8.67
C GLN A 34 26.37 -4.69 7.63
N ARG A 35 26.82 -3.44 7.77
CA ARG A 35 26.46 -2.21 7.01
C ARG A 35 25.25 -1.42 7.52
N CYS A 36 25.31 -1.03 8.80
CA CYS A 36 24.84 0.31 9.22
C CYS A 36 26.08 1.22 9.23
N ALA A 37 26.27 2.00 8.18
CA ALA A 37 27.23 3.11 8.14
C ALA A 37 26.58 4.25 7.34
N ALA A 38 25.66 4.95 8.01
CA ALA A 38 25.26 6.33 7.75
C ALA A 38 24.22 6.67 8.82
N GLY A 39 24.70 7.25 9.93
CA GLY A 39 23.81 7.78 10.96
C GLY A 39 22.98 8.91 10.38
N VAL A 40 21.69 8.68 10.19
CA VAL A 40 20.71 9.74 9.99
C VAL A 40 19.96 9.88 11.31
N ALA A 41 20.27 10.94 12.05
CA ALA A 41 19.54 11.32 13.24
C ALA A 41 18.09 11.64 12.86
N VAL A 42 17.13 11.02 13.53
CA VAL A 42 15.71 11.37 13.44
C VAL A 42 15.47 12.54 14.41
N PRO A 43 14.96 13.71 13.96
CA PRO A 43 14.70 14.81 14.87
C PRO A 43 13.51 14.48 15.78
N ARG A 44 13.63 14.84 17.06
CA ARG A 44 12.51 14.86 18.02
C ARG A 44 11.47 15.89 17.58
N ALA A 45 10.20 15.57 17.80
CA ALA A 45 9.06 16.45 17.56
C ALA A 45 9.26 17.79 18.30
N GLY A 46 9.18 18.89 17.54
CA GLY A 46 9.27 20.27 18.08
C GLY A 46 10.43 21.13 17.59
N SER A 47 11.28 20.66 16.66
CA SER A 47 12.34 21.50 16.08
C SER A 47 11.90 22.17 14.77
N HIS A 48 12.03 23.50 14.74
CA HIS A 48 11.89 24.32 13.53
C HIS A 48 12.72 23.73 12.38
N TRP A 49 12.08 23.45 11.24
CA TRP A 49 12.77 23.15 9.98
C TRP A 49 13.60 24.38 9.56
N PRO A 50 14.94 24.33 9.56
CA PRO A 50 15.73 25.44 9.07
C PRO A 50 15.67 25.45 7.55
N GLY A 51 15.34 26.62 6.98
CA GLY A 51 15.78 27.07 5.66
C GLY A 51 15.52 26.15 4.46
N ARG A 52 14.57 26.56 3.61
CA ARG A 52 14.29 26.00 2.27
C ARG A 52 15.56 25.79 1.42
N LEU A 53 16.15 24.60 1.46
CA LEU A 53 17.01 24.12 0.37
C LEU A 53 16.11 23.72 -0.81
N ARG A 54 15.81 24.69 -1.68
CA ARG A 54 15.07 24.43 -2.93
C ARG A 54 15.99 23.74 -3.93
N CYS A 55 15.99 22.41 -3.96
CA CYS A 55 16.52 21.67 -5.10
C CYS A 55 15.73 22.03 -6.36
N ARG A 56 16.39 22.60 -7.39
CA ARG A 56 15.74 23.18 -8.59
C ARG A 56 15.38 22.17 -9.69
N ALA A 57 15.69 20.88 -9.51
CA ALA A 57 15.29 19.85 -10.47
C ALA A 57 13.76 19.64 -10.44
N ALA A 58 13.10 19.62 -11.60
CA ALA A 58 11.65 19.40 -11.71
C ALA A 58 11.18 18.13 -10.99
N GLY A 59 12.00 17.07 -11.02
CA GLY A 59 11.74 15.82 -10.30
C GLY A 59 11.75 15.96 -8.78
N CYS A 60 12.58 16.83 -8.19
CA CYS A 60 12.60 17.06 -6.74
C CYS A 60 11.39 17.89 -6.28
N ARG A 61 10.94 18.85 -7.11
CA ARG A 61 9.75 19.67 -6.82
C ARG A 61 8.47 18.84 -6.78
N MET A 62 8.25 17.97 -7.77
CA MET A 62 7.08 17.08 -7.81
C MET A 62 6.99 16.18 -6.56
N LYS A 63 8.14 15.65 -6.12
CA LYS A 63 8.23 14.80 -4.92
C LYS A 63 7.89 15.57 -3.64
N ALA A 64 8.47 16.77 -3.48
CA ALA A 64 8.19 17.63 -2.33
C ALA A 64 6.73 18.07 -2.28
N GLU A 65 6.15 18.43 -3.43
CA GLU A 65 4.74 18.79 -3.54
C GLU A 65 3.83 17.61 -3.15
N LEU A 66 4.08 16.41 -3.68
CA LEU A 66 3.32 15.22 -3.30
C LEU A 66 3.36 14.96 -1.79
N LEU A 67 4.54 15.05 -1.17
CA LEU A 67 4.68 14.86 0.28
C LEU A 67 3.94 15.93 1.07
N GLN A 68 3.97 17.18 0.62
CA GLN A 68 3.23 18.27 1.26
C GLN A 68 1.71 18.05 1.20
N ARG A 69 1.19 17.55 0.07
CA ARG A 69 -0.23 17.20 -0.08
C ARG A 69 -0.66 16.04 0.82
N VAL A 70 0.20 15.01 0.91
CA VAL A 70 -0.03 13.87 1.80
C VAL A 70 -0.06 14.32 3.27
N GLU A 71 0.87 15.19 3.66
CA GLU A 71 0.92 15.74 5.01
C GLU A 71 -0.32 16.59 5.33
N ALA A 72 -0.74 17.48 4.41
CA ALA A 72 -1.96 18.25 4.56
C ALA A 72 -3.20 17.35 4.70
N ALA A 73 -3.26 16.24 3.96
CA ALA A 73 -4.35 15.28 4.06
C ALA A 73 -4.37 14.53 5.40
N GLN A 74 -3.20 14.20 5.94
CA GLN A 74 -3.09 13.61 7.27
C GLN A 74 -3.54 14.61 8.35
N GLN A 75 -3.12 15.87 8.26
CA GLN A 75 -3.56 16.90 9.20
C GLN A 75 -5.09 17.10 9.14
N HIS A 76 -5.65 17.15 7.93
CA HIS A 76 -7.09 17.19 7.74
C HIS A 76 -7.78 15.97 8.35
N ALA A 77 -7.25 14.76 8.11
CA ALA A 77 -7.79 13.53 8.65
C ALA A 77 -7.83 13.55 10.18
N THR A 78 -6.72 13.95 10.82
CA THR A 78 -6.62 14.11 12.27
C THR A 78 -7.65 15.11 12.79
N ALA A 79 -7.80 16.27 12.15
CA ALA A 79 -8.74 17.31 12.56
C ALA A 79 -10.22 16.87 12.49
N HIS A 80 -10.56 15.91 11.62
CA HIS A 80 -11.93 15.42 11.43
C HIS A 80 -12.14 14.02 12.00
N GLY A 81 -11.17 13.47 12.76
CA GLY A 81 -11.27 12.12 13.33
C GLY A 81 -11.25 10.99 12.29
N HIS A 82 -10.80 11.26 11.07
CA HIS A 82 -10.64 10.25 10.03
C HIS A 82 -9.44 9.35 10.35
N VAL A 83 -9.52 8.10 9.92
CA VAL A 83 -8.50 7.07 10.13
C VAL A 83 -7.71 6.87 8.84
N GLY A 84 -6.38 6.97 8.97
CA GLY A 84 -5.44 6.63 7.90
C GLY A 84 -5.12 5.14 7.91
N VAL A 85 -5.14 4.51 6.73
CA VAL A 85 -4.81 3.11 6.52
C VAL A 85 -3.84 2.96 5.35
N PHE A 86 -2.92 2.01 5.48
CA PHE A 86 -1.97 1.64 4.45
C PHE A 86 -2.26 0.23 3.98
N LEU A 87 -2.55 0.09 2.69
CA LEU A 87 -2.91 -1.17 2.06
C LEU A 87 -1.78 -1.59 1.12
N THR A 88 -1.44 -2.87 1.13
CA THR A 88 -0.63 -3.48 0.06
C THR A 88 -1.48 -4.54 -0.62
N ILE A 89 -1.77 -4.34 -1.90
CA ILE A 89 -2.60 -5.24 -2.71
C ILE A 89 -1.70 -5.95 -3.72
N THR A 90 -1.68 -7.27 -3.63
CA THR A 90 -0.97 -8.16 -4.56
C THR A 90 -1.97 -8.88 -5.46
N LEU A 91 -1.52 -9.25 -6.65
CA LEU A 91 -2.38 -9.88 -7.64
C LEU A 91 -2.35 -11.40 -7.51
N PRO A 92 -3.39 -12.08 -8.00
CA PRO A 92 -3.38 -13.53 -8.07
C PRO A 92 -2.23 -14.08 -8.91
N SER A 93 -1.83 -15.32 -8.59
CA SER A 93 -0.70 -16.01 -9.21
C SER A 93 -0.78 -16.06 -10.75
N ARG A 94 -1.98 -16.05 -11.35
CA ARG A 94 -2.15 -16.03 -12.81
C ARG A 94 -1.54 -14.82 -13.52
N PHE A 95 -1.29 -13.74 -12.80
CA PHE A 95 -0.62 -12.54 -13.32
C PHE A 95 0.90 -12.58 -13.19
N HIS A 96 1.42 -13.46 -12.35
CA HIS A 96 2.84 -13.51 -12.02
C HIS A 96 3.58 -14.51 -12.90
N ALA A 97 4.52 -14.04 -13.72
CA ALA A 97 5.34 -14.91 -14.55
C ALA A 97 6.34 -15.74 -13.72
N LEU A 98 6.74 -15.23 -12.54
CA LEU A 98 7.65 -15.92 -11.64
C LEU A 98 7.04 -16.12 -10.25
N SER A 99 7.35 -17.25 -9.63
CA SER A 99 7.07 -17.55 -8.23
C SER A 99 8.33 -18.10 -7.57
N GLY A 100 8.83 -17.43 -6.54
CA GLY A 100 10.07 -17.84 -5.86
C GLY A 100 11.30 -17.90 -6.78
N GLY A 101 11.33 -17.07 -7.83
CA GLY A 101 12.42 -17.04 -8.81
C GLY A 101 12.35 -18.10 -9.91
N LYS A 102 11.32 -18.95 -9.93
CA LYS A 102 11.08 -19.95 -10.98
C LYS A 102 9.87 -19.56 -11.83
N PHE A 103 9.81 -20.06 -13.05
CA PHE A 103 8.63 -19.88 -13.91
C PHE A 103 7.37 -20.42 -13.23
N ASN A 104 6.31 -19.62 -13.24
CA ASN A 104 5.05 -19.97 -12.62
C ASN A 104 4.12 -20.66 -13.62
N VAL A 105 3.82 -21.94 -13.38
CA VAL A 105 2.91 -22.75 -14.21
C VAL A 105 1.49 -22.22 -14.28
N TYR A 106 1.08 -21.35 -13.35
CA TYR A 106 -0.25 -20.73 -13.34
C TYR A 106 -0.31 -19.43 -14.13
N TRP A 107 0.81 -18.89 -14.59
CA TRP A 107 0.84 -17.65 -15.36
C TRP A 107 0.11 -17.83 -16.69
N THR A 108 -0.84 -16.94 -16.97
CA THR A 108 -1.68 -17.02 -18.17
C THR A 108 -1.14 -16.19 -19.34
N GLY A 109 0.13 -15.77 -19.30
CA GLY A 109 0.69 -14.84 -20.28
C GLY A 109 0.28 -13.38 -20.08
N ALA A 110 -0.37 -13.05 -18.95
CA ALA A 110 -0.85 -11.70 -18.68
C ALA A 110 0.32 -10.71 -18.59
N THR A 111 0.18 -9.57 -19.26
CA THR A 111 1.18 -8.50 -19.20
C THR A 111 0.99 -7.63 -17.95
N PRO A 112 2.02 -6.86 -17.53
CA PRO A 112 1.87 -5.85 -16.48
C PRO A 112 0.73 -4.84 -16.74
N LYS A 113 0.44 -4.54 -18.01
CA LYS A 113 -0.68 -3.67 -18.38
C LYS A 113 -2.04 -4.34 -18.12
N ASP A 114 -2.18 -5.62 -18.48
CA ASP A 114 -3.40 -6.40 -18.20
C ASP A 114 -3.64 -6.53 -16.69
N ALA A 115 -2.58 -6.85 -15.96
CA ALA A 115 -2.55 -6.91 -14.51
C ALA A 115 -2.99 -5.57 -13.89
N GLN A 116 -2.42 -4.46 -14.35
CA GLN A 116 -2.78 -3.11 -13.90
C GLN A 116 -4.24 -2.74 -14.19
N HIS A 117 -4.75 -3.10 -15.38
CA HIS A 117 -6.16 -2.89 -15.73
C HIS A 117 -7.09 -3.68 -14.81
N TRP A 118 -6.72 -4.93 -14.52
CA TRP A 118 -7.50 -5.80 -13.64
C TRP A 118 -7.63 -5.22 -12.23
N ILE A 119 -6.52 -4.91 -11.56
CA ILE A 119 -6.57 -4.34 -10.20
C ILE A 119 -7.24 -2.96 -10.18
N SER A 120 -7.14 -2.18 -11.27
CA SER A 120 -7.87 -0.92 -11.41
C SER A 120 -9.39 -1.12 -11.42
N ARG A 121 -9.88 -2.17 -12.10
CA ARG A 121 -11.30 -2.55 -12.09
C ARG A 121 -11.75 -3.00 -10.70
N ILE A 122 -10.96 -3.83 -10.02
CA ILE A 122 -11.22 -4.24 -8.63
C ILE A 122 -11.37 -3.02 -7.73
N TRP A 123 -10.42 -2.09 -7.81
CA TRP A 123 -10.46 -0.85 -7.03
C TRP A 123 -11.69 0.02 -7.34
N ALA A 124 -12.06 0.16 -8.61
CA ALA A 124 -13.26 0.88 -9.00
C ALA A 124 -14.53 0.24 -8.41
N SER A 125 -14.66 -1.09 -8.50
CA SER A 125 -15.77 -1.85 -7.92
C SER A 125 -15.83 -1.72 -6.39
N THR A 126 -14.68 -1.81 -5.72
CA THR A 126 -14.57 -1.58 -4.27
C THR A 126 -15.09 -0.20 -3.90
N ARG A 127 -14.59 0.87 -4.55
CA ARG A 127 -15.03 2.24 -4.24
C ARG A 127 -16.52 2.45 -4.50
N ALA A 128 -17.05 1.90 -5.59
CA ALA A 128 -18.49 1.98 -5.87
C ALA A 128 -19.32 1.28 -4.78
N SER A 129 -18.85 0.13 -4.27
CA SER A 129 -19.49 -0.60 -3.17
C SER A 129 -19.47 0.17 -1.85
N LEU A 130 -18.38 0.89 -1.57
CA LEU A 130 -18.25 1.74 -0.38
C LEU A 130 -19.13 2.99 -0.47
N ALA A 131 -19.17 3.64 -1.63
CA ALA A 131 -20.01 4.81 -1.87
C ALA A 131 -21.50 4.49 -1.64
N ARG A 132 -21.98 3.32 -2.08
CA ARG A 132 -23.37 2.86 -1.81
C ARG A 132 -23.67 2.66 -0.33
N LYS A 133 -22.64 2.56 0.52
CA LYS A 133 -22.76 2.46 1.99
C LYS A 133 -22.50 3.78 2.70
N GLY A 134 -22.36 4.87 1.95
CA GLY A 134 -22.00 6.19 2.51
C GLY A 134 -20.56 6.28 3.02
N ILE A 135 -19.68 5.35 2.63
CA ILE A 135 -18.27 5.35 3.06
C ILE A 135 -17.44 6.04 1.97
N ASP A 136 -16.99 7.26 2.27
CA ASP A 136 -16.05 7.99 1.44
C ASP A 136 -14.61 7.57 1.75
N VAL A 137 -13.79 7.44 0.70
CA VAL A 137 -12.37 7.11 0.79
C VAL A 137 -11.58 8.06 -0.08
N TYR A 138 -10.53 8.67 0.48
CA TYR A 138 -9.61 9.54 -0.26
C TYR A 138 -8.16 9.23 0.08
N GLY A 139 -7.23 9.57 -0.82
CA GLY A 139 -5.80 9.37 -0.58
C GLY A 139 -5.01 9.15 -1.87
N TRP A 140 -3.97 8.32 -1.77
CA TRP A 140 -3.01 8.07 -2.84
C TRP A 140 -2.76 6.59 -3.06
N ARG A 141 -2.61 6.24 -4.33
CA ARG A 141 -2.12 4.95 -4.78
C ARG A 141 -0.74 5.11 -5.37
N MET A 142 0.16 4.23 -4.95
CA MET A 142 1.48 4.01 -5.51
C MET A 142 1.53 2.62 -6.16
N VAL A 143 2.18 2.51 -7.31
CA VAL A 143 2.39 1.23 -8.00
C VAL A 143 3.89 0.95 -8.04
N GLU A 144 4.25 -0.30 -7.77
CA GLU A 144 5.62 -0.80 -7.89
C GLU A 144 5.56 -2.18 -8.56
N PRO A 145 6.50 -2.52 -9.46
CA PRO A 145 6.60 -3.85 -10.03
C PRO A 145 7.25 -4.81 -9.03
N HIS A 146 6.76 -6.05 -9.03
CA HIS A 146 7.51 -7.19 -8.53
C HIS A 146 8.72 -7.49 -9.42
N THR A 147 9.57 -8.42 -9.00
CA THR A 147 10.75 -8.85 -9.77
C THR A 147 10.39 -9.37 -11.16
N ASP A 148 9.20 -9.93 -11.34
CA ASP A 148 8.67 -10.40 -12.63
C ASP A 148 7.96 -9.31 -13.45
N GLY A 149 7.93 -8.07 -12.95
CA GLY A 149 7.27 -6.94 -13.60
C GLY A 149 5.77 -6.81 -13.27
N THR A 150 5.16 -7.75 -12.56
CA THR A 150 3.74 -7.67 -12.18
C THR A 150 3.52 -6.50 -11.21
N PRO A 151 2.55 -5.60 -11.44
CA PRO A 151 2.29 -4.49 -10.53
C PRO A 151 1.72 -4.98 -9.19
N HIS A 152 2.17 -4.37 -8.08
CA HIS A 152 1.44 -4.37 -6.81
C HIS A 152 1.13 -2.94 -6.38
N TRP A 153 0.01 -2.78 -5.68
CA TRP A 153 -0.45 -1.46 -5.25
C TRP A 153 -0.14 -1.24 -3.78
N HIS A 154 0.34 -0.04 -3.48
CA HIS A 154 0.38 0.51 -2.14
C HIS A 154 -0.60 1.66 -2.07
N VAL A 155 -1.58 1.58 -1.16
CA VAL A 155 -2.66 2.57 -1.07
C VAL A 155 -2.61 3.19 0.31
N LEU A 156 -2.33 4.49 0.36
CA LEU A 156 -2.62 5.31 1.52
C LEU A 156 -4.06 5.80 1.37
N ALA A 157 -4.94 5.36 2.26
CA ALA A 157 -6.35 5.74 2.26
C ALA A 157 -6.73 6.36 3.60
N PHE A 158 -7.63 7.35 3.56
CA PHE A 158 -8.27 7.95 4.71
C PHE A 158 -9.77 7.70 4.62
N VAL A 159 -10.38 7.34 5.75
CA VAL A 159 -11.80 7.03 5.91
C VAL A 159 -12.34 7.66 7.18
N HIS A 160 -13.65 7.88 7.28
CA HIS A 160 -14.24 8.64 8.38
C HIS A 160 -14.20 7.93 9.76
N SER A 161 -13.90 6.62 9.83
CA SER A 161 -13.85 5.89 11.11
C SER A 161 -13.11 4.54 11.02
N HIS A 162 -12.79 3.95 12.17
CA HIS A 162 -12.20 2.60 12.26
C HIS A 162 -13.12 1.52 11.66
N PRO A 163 -14.44 1.48 11.97
CA PRO A 163 -15.35 0.55 11.30
C PRO A 163 -15.38 0.71 9.77
N ALA A 164 -15.29 1.96 9.26
CA ALA A 164 -15.23 2.19 7.82
C ALA A 164 -13.95 1.63 7.19
N ALA A 165 -12.82 1.67 7.91
CA ALA A 165 -11.57 1.06 7.49
C ALA A 165 -11.67 -0.47 7.38
N ASP A 166 -12.35 -1.11 8.33
CA ASP A 166 -12.61 -2.57 8.28
C ASP A 166 -13.51 -2.94 7.10
N VAL A 167 -14.55 -2.13 6.83
CA VAL A 167 -15.43 -2.32 5.67
C VAL A 167 -14.66 -2.14 4.37
N LEU A 168 -13.74 -1.17 4.28
CA LEU A 168 -12.83 -1.00 3.14
C LEU A 168 -11.96 -2.24 2.92
N ALA A 169 -11.26 -2.72 3.95
CA ALA A 169 -10.41 -3.90 3.86
C ALA A 169 -11.20 -5.15 3.43
N THR A 170 -12.37 -5.34 4.04
CA THR A 170 -13.29 -6.45 3.71
C THR A 170 -13.81 -6.36 2.28
N ALA A 171 -14.16 -5.15 1.81
CA ALA A 171 -14.65 -4.94 0.45
C ALA A 171 -13.56 -5.27 -0.59
N ILE A 172 -12.31 -4.85 -0.36
CA ILE A 172 -11.20 -5.18 -1.25
C ILE A 172 -11.01 -6.70 -1.29
N ALA A 173 -10.91 -7.36 -0.13
CA ALA A 173 -10.71 -8.80 -0.05
C ALA A 173 -11.83 -9.58 -0.77
N ARG A 174 -13.08 -9.14 -0.63
CA ARG A 174 -14.24 -9.73 -1.32
C ARG A 174 -14.15 -9.57 -2.83
N HIS A 175 -13.84 -8.38 -3.33
CA HIS A 175 -13.74 -8.14 -4.78
C HIS A 175 -12.56 -8.88 -5.41
N LEU A 176 -11.39 -8.90 -4.76
CA LEU A 176 -10.26 -9.73 -5.19
C LEU A 176 -10.67 -11.19 -5.30
N SER A 177 -11.37 -11.70 -4.30
CA SER A 177 -11.82 -13.09 -4.22
C SER A 177 -12.86 -13.47 -5.27
N ALA A 178 -13.84 -12.61 -5.52
CA ALA A 178 -14.92 -12.88 -6.45
C ALA A 178 -14.43 -12.93 -7.90
N ASP A 179 -13.53 -12.02 -8.28
CA ASP A 179 -13.04 -11.89 -9.65
C ASP A 179 -11.87 -12.86 -9.95
N ASP A 180 -11.15 -13.31 -8.92
CA ASP A 180 -10.14 -14.37 -9.04
C ASP A 180 -10.76 -15.77 -9.25
N GLY A 181 -12.09 -15.86 -9.26
CA GLY A 181 -12.79 -17.11 -9.58
C GLY A 181 -12.69 -18.16 -8.48
N ARG A 182 -12.68 -17.74 -7.20
CA ARG A 182 -12.85 -18.66 -6.06
C ARG A 182 -14.10 -19.52 -6.29
N GLY A 183 -13.90 -20.73 -6.80
CA GLY A 183 -14.98 -21.63 -7.22
C GLY A 183 -14.68 -22.50 -8.45
N ARG A 184 -13.68 -22.18 -9.30
CA ARG A 184 -13.28 -23.11 -10.37
C ARG A 184 -12.38 -24.23 -9.81
N PRO A 185 -12.80 -25.51 -9.88
CA PRO A 185 -11.90 -26.62 -9.59
C PRO A 185 -10.69 -26.55 -10.53
N GLY A 186 -9.47 -26.63 -9.98
CA GLY A 186 -8.24 -26.67 -10.79
C GLY A 186 -7.56 -25.34 -11.10
N CYS A 187 -7.80 -24.26 -10.34
CA CYS A 187 -6.94 -23.07 -10.32
C CYS A 187 -6.11 -23.03 -9.02
N PRO A 188 -4.94 -23.71 -8.95
CA PRO A 188 -4.18 -23.90 -7.72
C PRO A 188 -3.21 -22.73 -7.42
N GLY A 189 -3.26 -21.66 -8.20
CA GLY A 189 -2.46 -20.46 -7.98
C GLY A 189 -2.86 -19.75 -6.67
N ARG A 190 -1.88 -19.10 -6.02
CA ARG A 190 -2.17 -18.26 -4.84
C ARG A 190 -3.15 -17.14 -5.22
N PRO A 191 -4.19 -16.88 -4.41
CA PRO A 191 -5.13 -15.83 -4.71
C PRO A 191 -4.51 -14.44 -4.55
N GLY A 192 -5.17 -13.42 -5.10
CA GLY A 192 -4.84 -12.03 -4.79
C GLY A 192 -5.03 -11.74 -3.29
N GLU A 193 -4.10 -10.99 -2.70
CA GLU A 193 -4.11 -10.70 -1.27
C GLU A 193 -4.12 -9.20 -1.01
N VAL A 194 -4.70 -8.81 0.12
CA VAL A 194 -4.62 -7.45 0.64
C VAL A 194 -4.09 -7.50 2.07
N TYR A 195 -3.04 -6.75 2.30
CA TYR A 195 -2.47 -6.51 3.61
C TYR A 195 -2.90 -5.14 4.09
N PHE A 196 -3.30 -5.05 5.35
CA PHE A 196 -3.84 -3.85 5.96
C PHE A 196 -3.01 -3.45 7.17
N ARG A 197 -2.78 -2.15 7.34
CA ARG A 197 -2.13 -1.56 8.51
C ARG A 197 -2.75 -0.19 8.81
N LEU A 198 -2.99 0.11 10.09
CA LEU A 198 -3.30 1.47 10.52
C LEU A 198 -2.06 2.38 10.38
N VAL A 199 -2.30 3.61 9.98
CA VAL A 199 -1.24 4.63 9.87
C VAL A 199 -1.10 5.30 11.24
N GLU A 200 -0.23 4.73 12.06
CA GLU A 200 0.10 5.24 13.41
C GLU A 200 1.22 6.30 13.38
N THR A 201 1.93 6.41 12.26
CA THR A 201 3.09 7.30 12.07
C THR A 201 2.85 8.25 10.89
N SER A 202 3.86 9.03 10.48
CA SER A 202 3.74 9.95 9.35
C SER A 202 3.37 9.22 8.06
N ALA A 203 2.20 9.57 7.50
CA ALA A 203 1.73 9.11 6.20
C ALA A 203 2.68 9.58 5.09
N ALA A 204 3.22 10.79 5.21
CA ALA A 204 4.25 11.30 4.31
C ALA A 204 5.51 10.42 4.35
N GLY A 205 5.93 9.96 5.53
CA GLY A 205 7.03 9.01 5.67
C GLY A 205 6.78 7.67 4.97
N LEU A 206 5.55 7.14 5.03
CA LEU A 206 5.17 5.93 4.31
C LEU A 206 5.22 6.12 2.79
N VAL A 207 4.78 7.28 2.28
CA VAL A 207 4.80 7.61 0.85
C VAL A 207 6.22 7.89 0.35
N ALA A 208 7.06 8.55 1.15
CA ALA A 208 8.44 8.92 0.80
C ALA A 208 9.27 7.70 0.36
N LYS A 209 9.11 6.57 1.05
CA LYS A 209 9.73 5.29 0.67
C LYS A 209 9.43 4.91 -0.79
N TYR A 210 8.19 5.11 -1.26
CA TYR A 210 7.79 4.75 -2.62
C TYR A 210 8.21 5.79 -3.65
N ILE A 211 8.32 7.06 -3.25
CA ILE A 211 8.91 8.12 -4.06
C ILE A 211 10.38 7.81 -4.40
N GLU A 212 11.15 7.33 -3.42
CA GLU A 212 12.54 6.95 -3.61
C GLU A 212 12.67 5.75 -4.54
N LYS A 213 11.91 4.68 -4.29
CA LYS A 213 11.85 3.49 -5.16
C LYS A 213 11.45 3.82 -6.60
N ASN A 214 10.53 4.78 -6.78
CA ASN A 214 10.10 5.21 -8.11
C ASN A 214 11.09 6.12 -8.85
N SER A 215 12.20 6.49 -8.22
CA SER A 215 13.23 7.30 -8.91
C SER A 215 14.28 6.49 -9.67
N ASP A 216 14.23 5.16 -9.58
CA ASP A 216 15.07 4.26 -10.36
C ASP A 216 14.75 4.31 -11.88
N HIS A 217 15.79 4.32 -12.72
CA HIS A 217 15.69 4.22 -14.17
C HIS A 217 14.92 2.99 -14.64
N ARG A 218 15.05 1.84 -13.94
CA ARG A 218 14.28 0.61 -14.25
C ARG A 218 12.79 0.82 -14.06
N MET A 219 12.41 1.51 -12.99
CA MET A 219 11.02 1.84 -12.72
C MET A 219 10.46 2.80 -13.79
N ARG A 220 11.24 3.81 -14.20
CA ARG A 220 10.84 4.72 -15.28
C ARG A 220 10.63 4.00 -16.62
N ALA A 221 11.54 3.08 -16.97
CA ALA A 221 11.40 2.27 -18.17
C ALA A 221 10.13 1.42 -18.11
N TRP A 222 9.89 0.70 -17.01
CA TRP A 222 8.69 -0.10 -16.81
C TRP A 222 7.39 0.72 -16.91
N VAL A 223 7.35 1.89 -16.27
CA VAL A 223 6.20 2.83 -16.35
C VAL A 223 5.94 3.25 -17.80
N ASN A 224 6.99 3.59 -18.55
CA ASN A 224 6.86 4.05 -19.92
C ASN A 224 6.45 2.93 -20.87
N THR A 225 7.04 1.73 -20.73
CA THR A 225 6.72 0.55 -21.56
C THR A 225 5.26 0.15 -21.41
N TRP A 226 4.74 0.15 -20.18
CA TRP A 226 3.39 -0.35 -19.90
C TRP A 226 2.33 0.75 -19.79
N GLY A 227 2.72 2.03 -19.83
CA GLY A 227 1.83 3.18 -19.68
C GLY A 227 1.20 3.28 -18.28
N ILE A 228 1.90 2.82 -17.24
CA ILE A 228 1.33 2.69 -15.88
C ILE A 228 1.67 3.92 -15.05
N ARG A 229 0.65 4.69 -14.65
CA ARG A 229 0.85 5.85 -13.76
C ARG A 229 1.28 5.39 -12.35
N PRO A 230 2.50 5.72 -11.89
CA PRO A 230 3.02 5.23 -10.61
C PRO A 230 2.30 5.85 -9.42
N PHE A 231 1.95 7.15 -9.47
CA PHE A 231 1.26 7.86 -8.40
C PHE A 231 -0.09 8.37 -8.87
N CYS A 232 -1.16 8.09 -8.11
CA CYS A 232 -2.50 8.57 -8.43
C CYS A 232 -3.23 8.99 -7.15
N ARG A 233 -3.74 10.22 -7.11
CA ARG A 233 -4.69 10.64 -6.07
C ARG A 233 -6.07 10.08 -6.40
N PHE A 234 -6.83 9.69 -5.38
CA PHE A 234 -8.22 9.30 -5.50
C PHE A 234 -9.07 9.93 -4.40
N GLY A 235 -10.36 10.07 -4.68
CA GLY A 235 -11.32 10.67 -3.77
C GLY A 235 -11.12 12.17 -3.58
N ALA A 236 -12.13 12.80 -3.00
CA ALA A 236 -12.09 14.19 -2.58
C ALA A 236 -12.53 14.26 -1.12
N VAL A 237 -11.97 15.21 -0.40
CA VAL A 237 -12.49 15.58 0.92
C VAL A 237 -13.77 16.38 0.70
N LYS A 238 -14.88 15.98 1.33
CA LYS A 238 -16.10 16.77 1.34
C LYS A 238 -15.81 18.09 2.09
N GLY A 239 -16.17 19.23 1.50
CA GLY A 239 -15.89 20.57 2.07
C GLY A 239 -14.87 21.42 1.29
N GLY A 240 -14.46 21.02 0.08
CA GLY A 240 -13.77 21.93 -0.85
C GLY A 240 -12.29 22.21 -0.57
N VAL A 241 -11.68 21.58 0.44
CA VAL A 241 -10.24 21.71 0.68
C VAL A 241 -9.47 20.99 -0.42
N SER A 242 -8.78 21.76 -1.27
CA SER A 242 -7.87 21.21 -2.27
C SER A 242 -6.59 20.70 -1.58
N LEU A 243 -6.55 19.39 -1.31
CA LEU A 243 -5.37 18.68 -0.80
C LEU A 243 -4.26 18.49 -1.83
#